data_AF-A0A7W0HNJ7-F1
#
_entry.id   AF-A0A7W0HNJ7-F1
#
_cell.length_a   1.000
_cell.length_b   1.000
_cell.length_c   1.000
_cell.angle_alpha   90.00
_cell.angle_beta   90.00
_cell.angle_gamma   90.00
#
_symmetry.space_group_name_H-M   'P 1'
#
loop_
_entity.id
_entity.type
_entity.pdbx_description
1 polymer ?
#
loop_
_entity_poly.entity_id
_entity_poly.type
_entity_poly.pdbx_seq_one_letter_code
_entity_poly.pdbx_strand_id
1 'polypeptide(L)'
;MKRVLLAILTVAACSAQPATTAKPPPSTDPPVGVTVGLGQWRMDEPVHRLQAAVKNSTDIPIYFADVQLVSDSFEILPPARTDATLRRTKRTDLKMPYGAARCRPDGVPPLQPASVVAHIRVGDQPLRKVIFPVPHPDPLLQRLLRDECQAYLIKQVVDLTFGSAWTRKGEELHGTLQVSRRTGTDPVTVVSVDGTTHYQISAPKSVLKGTEQRLEVPVVVLPGRCDPHAFAEAKKAYLFPVRAALGQDEAKVVIVVPDEQSQRLMLDYAKEVCGLP
;
A
#
# COMPACT_ATOMS: atom_id res chain seq x y z
N MET A 1 -11.87 57.23 82.66
CA MET A 1 -12.17 56.42 81.44
C MET A 1 -11.27 56.88 80.31
N LYS A 2 -10.24 56.10 79.96
CA LYS A 2 -9.37 56.32 78.79
C LYS A 2 -9.10 54.94 78.19
N ARG A 3 -9.67 54.68 77.01
CA ARG A 3 -9.51 53.44 76.25
C ARG A 3 -8.24 53.56 75.39
N VAL A 4 -7.33 52.59 75.53
CA VAL A 4 -6.14 52.43 74.69
C VAL A 4 -6.49 51.43 73.59
N LEU A 5 -6.38 51.84 72.33
CA LEU A 5 -6.50 50.97 71.15
C LEU A 5 -5.14 50.33 70.88
N LEU A 6 -5.11 49.00 70.79
CA LEU A 6 -3.94 48.20 70.41
C LEU A 6 -4.08 47.81 68.93
N ALA A 7 -3.16 48.27 68.08
CA ALA A 7 -3.13 47.93 66.66
C ALA A 7 -2.28 46.67 66.44
N ILE A 8 -2.85 45.65 65.79
CA ILE A 8 -2.18 44.39 65.45
C ILE A 8 -1.69 44.50 64.00
N LEU A 9 -0.36 44.47 63.79
CA LEU A 9 0.27 44.32 62.47
C LEU A 9 0.25 42.85 62.06
N THR A 10 -0.46 42.51 60.98
CA THR A 10 -0.37 41.21 60.32
C THR A 10 0.73 41.21 59.26
N VAL A 11 1.77 40.40 59.47
CA VAL A 11 2.85 40.18 58.50
C VAL A 11 2.39 39.12 57.49
N ALA A 12 2.24 39.51 56.21
CA ALA A 12 1.95 38.59 55.12
C ALA A 12 3.24 37.90 54.65
N ALA A 13 3.36 36.60 54.90
CA ALA A 13 4.46 35.78 54.41
C ALA A 13 4.13 35.25 52.99
N CYS A 14 4.76 35.84 51.97
CA CYS A 14 4.75 35.32 50.60
C CYS A 14 5.56 34.02 50.55
N SER A 15 4.88 32.87 50.51
CA SER A 15 5.52 31.59 50.22
C SER A 15 5.74 31.48 48.71
N ALA A 16 6.98 31.67 48.26
CA ALA A 16 7.38 31.49 46.86
C ALA A 16 7.45 29.99 46.55
N GLN A 17 6.49 29.48 45.77
CA GLN A 17 6.50 28.13 45.23
C GLN A 17 7.73 27.99 44.30
N PRO A 18 8.62 27.00 44.50
CA PRO A 18 9.70 26.75 43.56
C PRO A 18 9.12 26.33 42.21
N ALA A 19 9.45 27.09 41.17
CA ALA A 19 9.07 26.75 39.80
C ALA A 19 9.72 25.41 39.42
N THR A 20 8.91 24.36 39.34
CA THR A 20 9.30 23.09 38.70
C THR A 20 9.69 23.36 37.26
N THR A 21 10.99 23.26 36.97
CA THR A 21 11.52 23.26 35.60
C THR A 21 10.95 22.05 34.86
N ALA A 22 9.99 22.28 33.97
CA ALA A 22 9.41 21.24 33.14
C ALA A 22 10.51 20.63 32.26
N LYS A 23 10.69 19.30 32.34
CA LYS A 23 11.63 18.56 31.48
C LYS A 23 11.21 18.78 30.01
N PRO A 24 12.14 19.15 29.11
CA PRO A 24 11.81 19.30 27.70
C PRO A 24 11.23 18.01 27.14
N PRO A 25 10.27 18.09 26.20
CA PRO A 25 9.66 16.91 25.60
C PRO A 25 10.74 16.04 24.94
N PRO A 26 10.58 14.70 24.93
CA PRO A 26 11.51 13.83 24.23
C PRO A 26 11.59 14.24 22.75
N SER A 27 12.80 14.33 22.20
CA SER A 27 13.02 14.59 20.77
C SER A 27 12.24 13.57 19.94
N THR A 28 11.80 13.98 18.75
CA THR A 28 11.20 13.09 17.75
C THR A 28 12.16 12.73 16.63
N ASP A 29 13.41 13.19 16.71
CA ASP A 29 14.41 12.99 15.67
C ASP A 29 14.93 11.55 15.66
N PRO A 30 15.26 11.03 14.46
CA PRO A 30 15.96 9.76 14.30
C PRO A 30 17.24 9.71 15.14
N PRO A 31 17.55 8.59 15.82
CA PRO A 31 18.85 8.43 16.44
C PRO A 31 19.96 8.47 15.38
N VAL A 32 21.12 9.05 15.74
CA VAL A 32 22.29 9.11 14.85
C VAL A 32 22.69 7.69 14.41
N GLY A 33 22.94 7.50 13.12
CA GLY A 33 23.30 6.20 12.54
C GLY A 33 22.12 5.25 12.28
N VAL A 34 20.88 5.75 12.41
CA VAL A 34 19.66 4.99 12.16
C VAL A 34 18.88 5.65 11.05
N THR A 35 18.57 4.88 10.01
CA THR A 35 17.79 5.38 8.88
C THR A 35 16.69 4.39 8.55
N VAL A 36 15.55 4.90 8.08
CA VAL A 36 14.44 4.11 7.59
C VAL A 36 14.15 4.53 6.16
N GLY A 37 14.20 3.55 5.24
CA GLY A 37 13.66 3.70 3.89
C GLY A 37 12.35 2.93 3.74
N LEU A 38 11.77 3.01 2.54
CA LEU A 38 10.61 2.18 2.18
C LEU A 38 11.04 1.03 1.26
N GLY A 39 10.36 -0.09 1.41
CA GLY A 39 10.45 -1.23 0.51
C GLY A 39 9.11 -1.91 0.37
N GLN A 40 8.97 -2.72 -0.67
CA GLN A 40 7.81 -3.59 -0.85
C GLN A 40 8.27 -4.87 -1.53
N TRP A 41 7.99 -6.01 -0.90
CA TRP A 41 8.22 -7.31 -1.53
C TRP A 41 7.02 -7.69 -2.38
N ARG A 42 7.23 -8.59 -3.36
CA ARG A 42 6.16 -9.08 -4.25
C ARG A 42 4.97 -9.68 -3.49
N MET A 43 5.22 -10.23 -2.29
CA MET A 43 4.18 -10.78 -1.41
C MET A 43 3.39 -9.74 -0.63
N ASP A 44 3.92 -8.52 -0.54
CA ASP A 44 3.30 -7.43 0.20
C ASP A 44 2.34 -6.63 -0.69
N GLU A 45 2.61 -6.59 -2.00
CA GLU A 45 1.78 -5.91 -2.99
C GLU A 45 0.30 -6.31 -2.94
N PRO A 46 -0.09 -7.60 -3.06
CA PRO A 46 -1.51 -7.98 -3.09
C PRO A 46 -2.24 -7.76 -1.76
N VAL A 47 -1.51 -7.52 -0.66
CA VAL A 47 -2.08 -7.37 0.69
C VAL A 47 -1.86 -5.97 1.28
N HIS A 48 -1.60 -4.97 0.42
CA HIS A 48 -1.44 -3.56 0.81
C HIS A 48 -0.45 -3.35 1.96
N ARG A 49 0.74 -3.95 1.81
CA ARG A 49 1.81 -3.89 2.81
C ARG A 49 3.08 -3.26 2.24
N LEU A 50 3.83 -2.60 3.12
CA LEU A 50 5.15 -2.04 2.92
C LEU A 50 6.11 -2.56 3.98
N GLN A 51 7.39 -2.29 3.76
CA GLN A 51 8.46 -2.48 4.72
C GLN A 51 9.04 -1.12 5.10
N ALA A 52 9.17 -0.87 6.40
CA ALA A 52 10.15 0.06 6.92
C ALA A 52 11.52 -0.62 6.86
N ALA A 53 12.34 -0.27 5.88
CA ALA A 53 13.67 -0.82 5.67
C ALA A 53 14.67 -0.12 6.59
N VAL A 54 14.85 -0.68 7.78
CA VAL A 54 15.67 -0.09 8.86
C VAL A 54 17.14 -0.46 8.67
N LYS A 55 18.02 0.54 8.75
CA LYS A 55 19.46 0.38 8.88
C LYS A 55 19.89 0.91 10.25
N ASN A 56 20.68 0.14 10.98
CA ASN A 56 21.35 0.58 12.20
C ASN A 56 22.85 0.40 12.00
N SER A 57 23.58 1.51 11.87
CA SER A 57 25.05 1.50 11.73
C SER A 57 25.80 1.60 13.06
N THR A 58 25.08 1.63 14.17
CA THR A 58 25.66 1.71 15.52
C THR A 58 25.72 0.32 16.16
N ASP A 59 26.50 0.19 17.23
CA ASP A 59 26.55 -1.04 18.03
C ASP A 59 25.50 -1.06 19.16
N ILE A 60 24.70 0.02 19.28
CA ILE A 60 23.61 0.13 20.26
C ILE A 60 22.36 -0.52 19.66
N PRO A 61 21.76 -1.53 20.33
CA PRO A 61 20.50 -2.12 19.89
C PRO A 61 19.34 -1.12 19.96
N ILE A 62 18.44 -1.20 18.99
CA ILE A 62 17.25 -0.35 18.92
C ILE A 62 16.03 -1.24 18.89
N TYR A 63 15.21 -1.11 19.92
CA TYR A 63 13.91 -1.76 19.97
C TYR A 63 12.88 -0.89 19.25
N PHE A 64 12.16 -1.50 18.31
CA PHE A 64 10.96 -0.95 17.67
C PHE A 64 9.74 -1.66 18.26
N ALA A 65 8.84 -0.91 18.89
CA ALA A 65 7.56 -1.44 19.34
C ALA A 65 6.60 -1.57 18.14
N ASP A 66 6.54 -0.53 17.32
CA ASP A 66 5.66 -0.42 16.16
C ASP A 66 6.26 0.46 15.05
N VAL A 67 5.64 0.39 13.87
CA VAL A 67 5.90 1.27 12.73
C VAL A 67 4.59 1.66 12.04
N GLN A 68 4.54 2.87 11.48
CA GLN A 68 3.37 3.43 10.81
C GLN A 68 3.81 4.30 9.63
N LEU A 69 3.16 4.15 8.47
CA LEU A 69 3.26 5.13 7.39
C LEU A 69 2.31 6.30 7.66
N VAL A 70 2.84 7.52 7.58
CA VAL A 70 2.05 8.76 7.65
C VAL A 70 2.31 9.59 6.40
N SER A 71 1.27 9.85 5.62
CA SER A 71 1.29 10.70 4.44
C SER A 71 -0.12 11.14 4.08
N ASP A 72 -0.28 12.38 3.61
CA ASP A 72 -1.56 12.89 3.12
C ASP A 72 -1.96 12.31 1.76
N SER A 73 -1.08 11.56 1.09
CA SER A 73 -1.42 10.84 -0.15
C SER A 73 -2.19 9.54 0.07
N PHE A 74 -2.23 9.03 1.31
CA PHE A 74 -2.87 7.74 1.64
C PHE A 74 -3.75 7.88 2.89
N GLU A 75 -4.70 6.96 3.04
CA GLU A 75 -5.38 6.77 4.32
C GLU A 75 -4.36 6.36 5.40
N ILE A 76 -4.40 7.03 6.55
CA ILE A 76 -3.50 6.73 7.65
C ILE A 76 -4.10 5.58 8.46
N LEU A 77 -3.45 4.42 8.40
CA LEU A 77 -3.83 3.25 9.19
C LEU A 77 -3.14 3.25 10.56
N PRO A 78 -3.68 2.52 11.57
CA PRO A 78 -3.02 2.37 12.87
C PRO A 78 -1.60 1.78 12.76
N PRO A 79 -0.70 2.10 13.71
CA PRO A 79 0.64 1.49 13.76
C PRO A 79 0.59 -0.03 13.81
N ALA A 80 1.49 -0.69 13.08
CA ALA A 80 1.68 -2.13 13.13
C ALA A 80 2.71 -2.48 14.19
N ARG A 81 2.35 -3.36 15.14
CA ARG A 81 3.31 -3.89 16.11
C ARG A 81 4.38 -4.71 15.40
N THR A 82 5.61 -4.55 15.88
CA THR A 82 6.79 -5.25 15.37
C THR A 82 7.53 -6.00 16.46
N ASP A 83 7.59 -5.44 17.67
CA ASP A 83 8.28 -6.00 18.83
C ASP A 83 9.70 -6.49 18.50
N ALA A 84 10.45 -5.68 17.76
CA ALA A 84 11.71 -6.09 17.15
C ALA A 84 12.90 -5.32 17.74
N THR A 85 13.90 -6.05 18.24
CA THR A 85 15.18 -5.46 18.66
C THR A 85 16.21 -5.61 17.55
N LEU A 86 16.61 -4.49 16.96
CA LEU A 86 17.56 -4.43 15.86
C LEU A 86 18.95 -4.05 16.38
N ARG A 87 19.87 -5.01 16.34
CA ARG A 87 21.31 -4.75 16.48
C ARG A 87 21.83 -4.06 15.22
N ARG A 88 23.16 -3.88 15.13
CA ARG A 88 23.81 -3.42 13.90
C ARG A 88 23.33 -4.24 12.70
N THR A 89 22.73 -3.57 11.72
CA THR A 89 22.15 -4.21 10.54
C THR A 89 22.29 -3.30 9.33
N LYS A 90 22.65 -3.90 8.18
CA LYS A 90 22.63 -3.18 6.90
C LYS A 90 21.20 -2.91 6.43
N ARG A 91 20.27 -3.82 6.76
CA ARG A 91 18.86 -3.73 6.46
C ARG A 91 18.08 -4.78 7.26
N THR A 92 17.01 -4.34 7.92
CA THR A 92 15.97 -5.22 8.45
C THR A 92 14.61 -4.61 8.14
N ASP A 93 13.72 -5.42 7.58
CA ASP A 93 12.44 -4.98 7.08
C ASP A 93 11.35 -5.21 8.13
N LEU A 94 10.75 -4.12 8.60
CA LEU A 94 9.63 -4.15 9.52
C LEU A 94 8.33 -3.92 8.74
N LYS A 95 7.43 -4.91 8.81
CA LYS A 95 6.17 -4.92 8.06
C LYS A 95 5.20 -3.85 8.59
N MET A 96 4.62 -3.07 7.69
CA MET A 96 3.53 -2.14 8.00
C MET A 96 2.48 -2.11 6.88
N PRO A 97 1.18 -2.07 7.20
CA PRO A 97 0.16 -1.83 6.19
C PRO A 97 0.23 -0.37 5.70
N TYR A 98 -0.33 -0.10 4.53
CA TYR A 98 -0.61 1.25 4.07
C TYR A 98 -2.06 1.35 3.60
N GLY A 99 -2.70 2.50 3.81
CA GLY A 99 -4.10 2.70 3.47
C GLY A 99 -4.32 3.00 1.99
N ALA A 100 -5.58 3.07 1.58
CA ALA A 100 -5.95 3.41 0.21
C ALA A 100 -5.40 4.79 -0.20
N ALA A 101 -4.99 4.91 -1.45
CA ALA A 101 -4.60 6.19 -2.02
C ALA A 101 -5.77 7.20 -2.01
N ARG A 102 -5.47 8.46 -1.65
CA ARG A 102 -6.45 9.55 -1.67
C ARG A 102 -6.57 10.12 -3.08
N CYS A 103 -7.35 9.45 -3.91
CA CYS A 103 -7.54 9.81 -5.31
C CYS A 103 -8.56 10.94 -5.49
N ARG A 104 -8.45 11.65 -6.62
CA ARG A 104 -9.41 12.70 -7.02
C ARG A 104 -10.07 12.30 -8.35
N PRO A 105 -11.33 12.70 -8.60
CA PRO A 105 -12.05 12.34 -9.83
C PRO A 105 -11.47 13.00 -11.09
N ASP A 106 -10.71 14.08 -10.95
CA ASP A 106 -10.13 14.88 -12.03
C ASP A 106 -8.71 14.45 -12.43
N GLY A 107 -8.09 13.52 -11.70
CA GLY A 107 -6.76 13.02 -12.05
C GLY A 107 -5.98 12.40 -10.89
N VAL A 108 -4.74 12.01 -11.18
CA VAL A 108 -3.79 11.54 -10.16
C VAL A 108 -3.22 12.76 -9.43
N PRO A 109 -3.45 12.93 -8.12
CA PRO A 109 -2.90 14.06 -7.37
C PRO A 109 -1.37 13.94 -7.23
N PRO A 110 -0.65 15.05 -6.98
CA PRO A 110 0.77 14.99 -6.68
C PRO A 110 1.04 14.24 -5.37
N LEU A 111 2.11 13.45 -5.35
CA LEU A 111 2.58 12.80 -4.13
C LEU A 111 2.88 13.86 -3.06
N GLN A 112 2.46 13.61 -1.83
CA GLN A 112 2.74 14.44 -0.67
C GLN A 112 3.95 13.88 0.10
N PRO A 113 4.66 14.70 0.91
CA PRO A 113 5.67 14.20 1.83
C PRO A 113 5.15 13.07 2.72
N ALA A 114 6.04 12.17 3.10
CA ALA A 114 5.72 11.01 3.92
C ALA A 114 6.75 10.82 5.04
N SER A 115 6.34 10.15 6.10
CA SER A 115 7.21 9.76 7.20
C SER A 115 6.86 8.36 7.67
N VAL A 116 7.88 7.63 8.15
CA VAL A 116 7.66 6.46 9.00
C VAL A 116 7.71 6.92 10.44
N VAL A 117 6.60 6.75 11.15
CA VAL A 117 6.50 7.02 12.59
C VAL A 117 6.67 5.70 13.33
N ALA A 118 7.50 5.70 14.37
CA ALA A 118 7.76 4.51 15.19
C ALA A 118 7.89 4.87 16.66
N HIS A 119 7.46 3.98 17.54
CA HIS A 119 7.88 4.02 18.95
C HIS A 119 9.12 3.16 19.15
N ILE A 120 10.22 3.80 19.56
CA ILE A 120 11.52 3.14 19.70
C ILE A 120 12.15 3.34 21.08
N ARG A 121 13.02 2.41 21.46
CA ARG A 121 13.93 2.53 22.60
C ARG A 121 15.37 2.25 22.14
N VAL A 122 16.29 3.14 22.51
CA VAL A 122 17.72 3.05 22.17
C VAL A 122 18.48 2.62 23.43
N GLY A 123 19.04 1.41 23.44
CA GLY A 123 19.62 0.83 24.66
C GLY A 123 18.59 0.81 25.81
N ASP A 124 18.97 1.36 26.96
CA ASP A 124 18.11 1.41 28.17
C ASP A 124 17.29 2.71 28.28
N GLN A 125 17.25 3.54 27.25
CA GLN A 125 16.46 4.77 27.25
C GLN A 125 14.94 4.47 27.30
N PRO A 126 14.11 5.39 27.80
CA PRO A 126 12.65 5.24 27.71
C PRO A 126 12.16 5.11 26.27
N LEU A 127 11.06 4.37 26.08
CA LEU A 127 10.36 4.31 24.79
C LEU A 127 9.90 5.72 24.39
N ARG A 128 10.18 6.14 23.16
CA ARG A 128 9.76 7.45 22.62
C ARG A 128 9.30 7.34 21.18
N LYS A 129 8.43 8.27 20.77
CA LYS A 129 8.02 8.45 19.37
C LYS A 129 9.18 9.06 18.58
N VAL A 130 9.43 8.51 17.39
CA VAL A 130 10.41 9.00 16.42
C VAL A 130 9.77 9.10 15.04
N ILE A 131 10.13 10.14 14.31
CA ILE A 131 9.65 10.43 12.96
C ILE A 131 10.83 10.31 12.01
N PHE A 132 10.80 9.32 11.12
CA PHE A 132 11.78 9.14 10.07
C PHE A 132 11.22 9.74 8.78
N PRO A 133 11.73 10.90 8.31
CA PRO A 133 11.29 11.47 7.05
C PRO A 133 11.67 10.52 5.90
N VAL A 134 10.74 10.28 5.00
CA VAL A 134 10.98 9.53 3.77
C VAL A 134 11.44 10.52 2.69
N PRO A 135 12.44 10.17 1.84
CA PRO A 135 12.83 11.00 0.71
C PRO A 135 11.61 11.42 -0.13
N HIS A 136 11.59 12.67 -0.61
CA HIS A 136 10.48 13.19 -1.38
C HIS A 136 10.97 13.75 -2.73
N PRO A 137 10.42 13.29 -3.87
CA PRO A 137 9.46 12.18 -3.98
C PRO A 137 10.10 10.81 -3.70
N ASP A 138 9.34 9.92 -3.06
CA ASP A 138 9.72 8.51 -2.94
C ASP A 138 9.18 7.73 -4.15
N PRO A 139 10.02 7.00 -4.91
CA PRO A 139 9.59 6.34 -6.13
C PRO A 139 8.58 5.19 -5.88
N LEU A 140 8.63 4.54 -4.72
CA LEU A 140 7.69 3.48 -4.38
C LEU A 140 6.31 4.08 -4.07
N LEU A 141 6.23 5.11 -3.24
CA LEU A 141 4.96 5.79 -2.97
C LEU A 141 4.38 6.47 -4.22
N GLN A 142 5.24 7.05 -5.07
CA GLN A 142 4.80 7.64 -6.34
C GLN A 142 4.15 6.59 -7.25
N ARG A 143 4.75 5.41 -7.35
CA ARG A 143 4.18 4.28 -8.10
C ARG A 143 2.83 3.85 -7.51
N LEU A 144 2.74 3.63 -6.20
CA LEU A 144 1.52 3.17 -5.54
C LEU A 144 0.36 4.16 -5.71
N LEU A 145 0.63 5.45 -5.50
CA LEU A 145 -0.36 6.51 -5.69
C LEU A 145 -0.86 6.54 -7.13
N ARG A 146 0.05 6.51 -8.11
CA ARG A 146 -0.31 6.49 -9.53
C ARG A 146 -1.15 5.26 -9.87
N ASP A 147 -0.69 4.08 -9.50
CA ASP A 147 -1.34 2.82 -9.88
C ASP A 147 -2.76 2.71 -9.27
N GLU A 148 -2.94 3.07 -7.99
CA GLU A 148 -4.26 3.06 -7.35
C GLU A 148 -5.20 4.14 -7.92
N CYS A 149 -4.70 5.36 -8.16
CA CYS A 149 -5.54 6.43 -8.67
C CYS A 149 -5.86 6.32 -10.17
N GLN A 150 -4.97 5.73 -10.97
CA GLN A 150 -5.31 5.35 -12.34
C GLN A 150 -6.43 4.30 -12.36
N ALA A 151 -6.36 3.29 -11.49
CA ALA A 151 -7.40 2.30 -11.37
C ALA A 151 -8.72 2.89 -10.88
N TYR A 152 -8.66 3.83 -9.93
CA TYR A 152 -9.82 4.57 -9.44
C TYR A 152 -10.56 5.29 -10.58
N LEU A 153 -9.85 6.06 -11.42
CA LEU A 153 -10.45 6.81 -12.52
C LEU A 153 -11.19 5.92 -13.51
N ILE A 154 -10.64 4.75 -13.86
CA ILE A 154 -11.34 3.77 -14.72
C ILE A 154 -12.58 3.20 -14.01
N LYS A 155 -12.45 2.83 -12.73
CA LYS A 155 -13.52 2.23 -11.92
C LYS A 155 -14.68 3.17 -11.60
N GLN A 156 -14.52 4.48 -11.80
CA GLN A 156 -15.64 5.42 -11.75
C GLN A 156 -16.60 5.26 -12.94
N VAL A 157 -16.06 4.85 -14.10
CA VAL A 157 -16.80 4.80 -15.36
C VAL A 157 -17.24 3.38 -15.70
N VAL A 158 -16.40 2.37 -15.42
CA VAL A 158 -16.68 0.96 -15.74
C VAL A 158 -16.25 0.01 -14.62
N ASP A 159 -16.97 -1.10 -14.50
CA ASP A 159 -16.51 -2.29 -13.78
C ASP A 159 -15.81 -3.24 -14.74
N LEU A 160 -14.66 -3.78 -14.32
CA LEU A 160 -13.86 -4.76 -15.07
C LEU A 160 -13.75 -6.03 -14.24
N THR A 161 -14.27 -7.14 -14.76
CA THR A 161 -14.29 -8.44 -14.07
C THR A 161 -14.06 -9.58 -15.06
N PHE A 162 -13.45 -10.69 -14.63
CA PHE A 162 -13.49 -11.90 -15.46
C PHE A 162 -14.84 -12.58 -15.31
N GLY A 163 -15.37 -13.10 -16.43
CA GLY A 163 -16.51 -14.01 -16.38
C GLY A 163 -16.14 -15.31 -15.68
N SER A 164 -17.12 -15.95 -15.05
CA SER A 164 -16.94 -17.24 -14.36
C SER A 164 -16.96 -18.45 -15.31
N ALA A 165 -17.43 -18.26 -16.55
CA ALA A 165 -17.47 -19.30 -17.56
C ALA A 165 -16.10 -19.42 -18.26
N TRP A 166 -15.45 -20.57 -18.06
CA TRP A 166 -14.20 -20.92 -18.70
C TRP A 166 -14.37 -22.21 -19.50
N THR A 167 -13.79 -22.27 -20.70
CA THR A 167 -13.83 -23.45 -21.56
C THR A 167 -12.41 -23.81 -22.00
N ARG A 168 -12.01 -25.05 -21.78
CA ARG A 168 -10.74 -25.55 -22.28
C ARG A 168 -10.86 -26.01 -23.73
N LYS A 169 -9.88 -25.65 -24.56
CA LYS A 169 -9.73 -26.11 -25.94
C LYS A 169 -8.28 -26.55 -26.16
N GLY A 170 -8.03 -27.85 -26.07
CA GLY A 170 -6.67 -28.38 -26.08
C GLY A 170 -5.87 -27.86 -24.89
N GLU A 171 -4.74 -27.20 -25.18
CA GLU A 171 -3.89 -26.58 -24.16
C GLU A 171 -4.33 -25.16 -23.79
N GLU A 172 -5.33 -24.57 -24.46
CA GLU A 172 -5.79 -23.21 -24.18
C GLU A 172 -6.98 -23.19 -23.21
N LEU A 173 -7.00 -22.19 -22.32
CA LEU A 173 -8.16 -21.88 -21.49
C LEU A 173 -8.83 -20.58 -21.96
N HIS A 174 -10.08 -20.68 -22.42
CA HIS A 174 -10.85 -19.59 -22.99
C HIS A 174 -11.82 -19.03 -21.95
N GLY A 175 -11.94 -17.71 -21.87
CA GLY A 175 -12.90 -17.03 -21.00
C GLY A 175 -13.25 -15.64 -21.53
N THR A 176 -13.82 -14.79 -20.68
CA THR A 176 -14.14 -13.41 -21.04
C THR A 176 -13.72 -12.43 -19.95
N LEU A 177 -13.24 -11.25 -20.36
CA LEU A 177 -13.21 -10.05 -19.54
C LEU A 177 -14.50 -9.27 -19.79
N GLN A 178 -15.32 -9.11 -18.76
CA GLN A 178 -16.55 -8.35 -18.78
C GLN A 178 -16.27 -6.90 -18.40
N VAL A 179 -16.69 -5.99 -19.27
CA VAL A 179 -16.66 -4.54 -19.07
C VAL A 179 -18.09 -4.05 -18.94
N SER A 180 -18.47 -3.51 -17.78
CA SER A 180 -19.82 -3.00 -17.52
C SER A 180 -19.78 -1.50 -17.24
N ARG A 181 -20.58 -0.72 -17.96
CA ARG A 181 -20.68 0.72 -17.75
C ARG A 181 -21.36 1.03 -16.41
N ARG A 182 -20.76 1.95 -15.66
CA ARG A 182 -21.33 2.51 -14.42
C ARG A 182 -21.89 3.90 -14.67
N THR A 183 -21.10 4.76 -15.33
CA THR A 183 -21.44 6.17 -15.57
C THR A 183 -20.89 6.67 -16.91
N GLY A 184 -21.34 7.85 -17.34
CA GLY A 184 -20.84 8.55 -18.53
C GLY A 184 -21.19 7.87 -19.87
N THR A 185 -20.81 8.52 -20.96
CA THR A 185 -21.04 8.02 -22.34
C THR A 185 -19.78 8.03 -23.19
N ASP A 186 -18.61 8.32 -22.58
CA ASP A 186 -17.37 8.27 -23.32
C ASP A 186 -17.03 6.81 -23.69
N PRO A 187 -16.44 6.59 -24.88
CA PRO A 187 -15.94 5.27 -25.25
C PRO A 187 -14.88 4.79 -24.26
N VAL A 188 -14.95 3.51 -23.89
CA VAL A 188 -13.91 2.87 -23.07
C VAL A 188 -13.21 1.83 -23.92
N THR A 189 -11.90 1.99 -24.09
CA THR A 189 -11.09 1.07 -24.89
C THR A 189 -10.29 0.16 -23.96
N VAL A 190 -10.53 -1.14 -24.04
CA VAL A 190 -9.60 -2.16 -23.50
C VAL A 190 -8.48 -2.30 -24.53
N VAL A 191 -7.30 -1.79 -24.18
CA VAL A 191 -6.12 -1.77 -25.04
C VAL A 191 -5.41 -3.12 -25.01
N SER A 192 -5.20 -3.67 -23.82
CA SER A 192 -4.61 -5.00 -23.63
C SER A 192 -5.04 -5.60 -22.29
N VAL A 193 -4.92 -6.91 -22.20
CA VAL A 193 -4.90 -7.67 -20.96
C VAL A 193 -3.51 -8.30 -20.90
N ASP A 194 -2.71 -7.92 -19.92
CA ASP A 194 -1.33 -8.33 -19.79
C ASP A 194 -1.23 -9.59 -18.90
N GLY A 195 -0.29 -10.48 -19.21
CA GLY A 195 -0.08 -11.72 -18.47
C GLY A 195 0.62 -11.52 -17.14
N THR A 196 0.72 -12.62 -16.39
CA THR A 196 1.56 -12.71 -15.18
C THR A 196 2.73 -13.67 -15.42
N THR A 197 3.59 -13.86 -14.42
CA THR A 197 4.65 -14.88 -14.51
C THR A 197 4.09 -16.30 -14.69
N HIS A 198 2.87 -16.54 -14.23
CA HIS A 198 2.23 -17.86 -14.23
C HIS A 198 1.37 -18.11 -15.46
N TYR A 199 0.85 -17.05 -16.05
CA TYR A 199 -0.13 -17.14 -17.12
C TYR A 199 0.19 -16.14 -18.22
N GLN A 200 0.32 -16.63 -19.44
CA GLN A 200 0.17 -15.80 -20.62
C GLN A 200 -1.33 -15.60 -20.84
N ILE A 201 -1.71 -14.37 -21.17
CA ILE A 201 -3.09 -14.05 -21.54
C ILE A 201 -3.05 -13.17 -22.79
N SER A 202 -3.97 -13.42 -23.70
CA SER A 202 -4.18 -12.60 -24.89
C SER A 202 -5.64 -12.21 -24.99
N ALA A 203 -5.87 -10.99 -25.47
CA ALA A 203 -7.18 -10.41 -25.67
C ALA A 203 -7.12 -9.44 -26.85
N PRO A 204 -8.15 -9.38 -27.70
CA PRO A 204 -8.20 -8.37 -28.76
C PRO A 204 -8.46 -6.99 -28.15
N LYS A 205 -7.87 -5.95 -28.76
CA LYS A 205 -8.26 -4.57 -28.48
C LYS A 205 -9.75 -4.41 -28.75
N SER A 206 -10.50 -3.95 -27.75
CA SER A 206 -11.95 -3.91 -27.78
C SER A 206 -12.47 -2.58 -27.24
N VAL A 207 -13.59 -2.10 -27.77
CA VAL A 207 -14.15 -0.79 -27.42
C VAL A 207 -15.58 -0.95 -26.97
N LEU A 208 -15.87 -0.53 -25.74
CA LEU A 208 -17.22 -0.31 -25.26
C LEU A 208 -17.65 1.06 -25.77
N LYS A 209 -18.55 1.09 -26.76
CA LYS A 209 -19.00 2.34 -27.37
C LYS A 209 -19.88 3.13 -26.39
N GLY A 210 -20.09 4.41 -26.69
CA GLY A 210 -20.60 5.36 -25.71
C GLY A 210 -21.94 5.00 -25.06
N THR A 211 -22.92 4.55 -25.84
CA THR A 211 -24.25 4.17 -25.32
C THR A 211 -24.37 2.69 -24.93
N GLU A 212 -23.36 1.88 -25.26
CA GLU A 212 -23.33 0.46 -24.88
C GLU A 212 -23.13 0.33 -23.37
N GLN A 213 -23.88 -0.59 -22.76
CA GLN A 213 -23.82 -0.84 -21.32
C GLN A 213 -22.83 -1.94 -20.95
N ARG A 214 -22.53 -2.85 -21.88
CA ARG A 214 -21.68 -4.01 -21.65
C ARG A 214 -20.86 -4.35 -22.88
N LEU A 215 -19.65 -4.86 -22.64
CA LEU A 215 -18.74 -5.44 -23.62
C LEU A 215 -18.13 -6.70 -23.01
N GLU A 216 -18.12 -7.78 -23.79
CA GLU A 216 -17.38 -8.99 -23.45
C GLU A 216 -16.15 -9.09 -24.35
N VAL A 217 -14.97 -9.06 -23.74
CA VAL A 217 -13.70 -9.22 -24.44
C VAL A 217 -13.27 -10.67 -24.30
N PRO A 218 -13.17 -11.45 -25.39
CA PRO A 218 -12.68 -12.82 -25.30
C PRO A 218 -11.23 -12.83 -24.83
N VAL A 219 -10.89 -13.72 -23.90
CA VAL A 219 -9.52 -13.93 -23.43
C VAL A 219 -9.10 -15.37 -23.63
N VAL A 220 -7.84 -15.56 -23.98
CA VAL A 220 -7.20 -16.87 -24.10
C VAL A 220 -6.00 -16.91 -23.16
N VAL A 221 -5.97 -17.92 -22.30
CA VAL A 221 -4.96 -18.13 -21.27
C VAL A 221 -4.16 -19.39 -21.58
N LEU A 222 -2.84 -19.29 -21.37
CA LEU A 222 -1.87 -20.39 -21.44
C LEU A 222 -0.97 -20.35 -20.19
N PRO A 223 -0.39 -21.48 -19.74
CA PRO A 223 0.64 -21.43 -18.71
C PRO A 223 1.84 -20.60 -19.21
N GLY A 224 2.29 -19.65 -18.41
CA GLY A 224 3.44 -18.82 -18.74
C GLY A 224 4.78 -19.50 -18.45
N ARG A 225 4.80 -20.40 -17.47
CA ARG A 225 5.94 -21.22 -17.07
C ARG A 225 5.46 -22.55 -16.53
N CYS A 226 6.15 -23.64 -16.87
CA CYS A 226 5.83 -25.00 -16.42
C CYS A 226 6.86 -25.62 -15.45
N ASP A 227 7.66 -24.81 -14.76
CA ASP A 227 8.57 -25.33 -13.72
C ASP A 227 7.91 -25.36 -12.33
N PRO A 228 8.12 -26.42 -11.51
CA PRO A 228 7.52 -26.55 -10.18
C PRO A 228 7.79 -25.36 -9.25
N HIS A 229 8.95 -24.71 -9.38
CA HIS A 229 9.33 -23.57 -8.57
C HIS A 229 8.41 -22.36 -8.80
N ALA A 230 8.06 -22.07 -10.07
CA ALA A 230 7.10 -21.02 -10.38
C ALA A 230 5.77 -21.25 -9.63
N PHE A 231 5.21 -22.46 -9.65
CA PHE A 231 3.94 -22.77 -8.99
C PHE A 231 4.02 -22.71 -7.46
N ALA A 232 5.11 -23.23 -6.86
CA ALA A 232 5.29 -23.22 -5.41
C ALA A 232 5.41 -21.78 -4.84
N GLU A 233 5.96 -20.85 -5.61
CA GLU A 233 6.15 -19.46 -5.20
C GLU A 233 5.18 -18.47 -5.87
N ALA A 234 3.99 -18.92 -6.22
CA ALA A 234 2.95 -18.09 -6.81
C ALA A 234 2.44 -16.98 -5.86
N LYS A 235 2.96 -15.76 -5.98
CA LYS A 235 2.56 -14.61 -5.12
C LYS A 235 1.58 -13.65 -5.78
N LYS A 236 1.68 -13.52 -7.11
CA LYS A 236 0.90 -12.58 -7.92
C LYS A 236 0.29 -13.22 -9.16
N ALA A 237 0.05 -14.54 -9.11
CA ALA A 237 -0.32 -15.33 -10.28
C ALA A 237 -1.60 -14.81 -10.97
N TYR A 238 -2.54 -14.25 -10.20
CA TYR A 238 -3.87 -13.87 -10.68
C TYR A 238 -4.10 -12.35 -10.75
N LEU A 239 -3.07 -11.52 -10.57
CA LEU A 239 -3.18 -10.07 -10.68
C LEU A 239 -2.93 -9.64 -12.13
N PHE A 240 -3.94 -9.78 -12.99
CA PHE A 240 -3.83 -9.45 -14.42
C PHE A 240 -3.98 -7.94 -14.65
N PRO A 241 -2.96 -7.25 -15.19
CA PRO A 241 -3.09 -5.84 -15.56
C PRO A 241 -3.92 -5.68 -16.82
N VAL A 242 -5.03 -4.94 -16.72
CA VAL A 242 -5.83 -4.50 -17.86
C VAL A 242 -5.49 -3.05 -18.16
N ARG A 243 -5.08 -2.76 -19.39
CA ARG A 243 -4.84 -1.39 -19.86
C ARG A 243 -6.12 -0.86 -20.49
N ALA A 244 -6.73 0.15 -19.88
CA ALA A 244 -7.98 0.75 -20.34
C ALA A 244 -7.83 2.26 -20.56
N ALA A 245 -8.40 2.79 -21.64
CA ALA A 245 -8.42 4.21 -21.96
C ALA A 245 -9.86 4.74 -21.97
N LEU A 246 -10.05 5.97 -21.48
CA LEU A 246 -11.31 6.71 -21.53
C LEU A 246 -11.22 7.77 -22.63
N GLY A 247 -12.09 7.72 -23.64
CA GLY A 247 -12.05 8.68 -24.75
C GLY A 247 -10.73 8.64 -25.51
N GLN A 248 -9.98 9.74 -25.48
CA GLN A 248 -8.65 9.89 -26.12
C GLN A 248 -7.49 9.92 -25.12
N ASP A 249 -7.76 9.64 -23.84
CA ASP A 249 -6.73 9.61 -22.80
C ASP A 249 -5.69 8.51 -23.04
N GLU A 250 -4.52 8.69 -22.43
CA GLU A 250 -3.58 7.59 -22.22
C GLU A 250 -4.22 6.43 -21.44
N ALA A 251 -3.82 5.21 -21.81
CA ALA A 251 -4.28 4.00 -21.15
C ALA A 251 -3.77 3.92 -19.71
N LYS A 252 -4.70 3.68 -18.80
CA LYS A 252 -4.52 3.51 -17.36
C LYS A 252 -4.55 2.02 -17.02
N VAL A 253 -3.81 1.61 -16.00
CA VAL A 253 -3.74 0.20 -15.59
C VAL A 253 -4.75 -0.07 -14.49
N VAL A 254 -5.54 -1.14 -14.65
CA VAL A 254 -6.43 -1.69 -13.63
C VAL A 254 -6.02 -3.14 -13.39
N ILE A 255 -5.73 -3.51 -12.15
CA ILE A 255 -5.56 -4.93 -11.82
C ILE A 255 -6.93 -5.58 -11.68
N VAL A 256 -7.15 -6.62 -12.47
CA VAL A 256 -8.36 -7.46 -12.43
C VAL A 256 -7.97 -8.85 -11.96
N VAL A 257 -8.70 -9.36 -10.97
CA VAL A 257 -8.44 -10.66 -10.34
C VAL A 257 -9.64 -11.56 -10.61
N PRO A 258 -9.46 -12.76 -11.21
CA PRO A 258 -10.51 -13.77 -11.30
C PRO A 258 -11.03 -14.13 -9.92
N ASP A 259 -12.30 -14.53 -9.82
CA ASP A 259 -12.85 -15.06 -8.58
C ASP A 259 -12.12 -16.34 -8.12
N GLU A 260 -12.29 -16.74 -6.86
CA GLU A 260 -11.56 -17.88 -6.31
C GLU A 260 -11.83 -19.21 -7.02
N GLN A 261 -13.04 -19.41 -7.58
CA GLN A 261 -13.35 -20.61 -8.34
C GLN A 261 -12.59 -20.61 -9.67
N SER A 262 -12.56 -19.47 -10.36
CA SER A 262 -11.76 -19.26 -11.56
C SER A 262 -10.26 -19.44 -11.28
N GLN A 263 -9.76 -18.96 -10.13
CA GLN A 263 -8.35 -19.16 -9.74
C GLN A 263 -8.01 -20.64 -9.51
N ARG A 264 -8.87 -21.39 -8.83
CA ARG A 264 -8.69 -22.85 -8.65
C ARG A 264 -8.71 -23.57 -9.99
N LEU A 265 -9.68 -23.24 -10.84
CA LEU A 265 -9.78 -23.80 -12.19
C LEU A 265 -8.52 -23.53 -13.01
N MET A 266 -8.02 -22.28 -13.01
CA MET A 266 -6.78 -21.91 -13.71
C MET A 266 -5.57 -22.68 -13.17
N LEU A 267 -5.47 -22.87 -11.85
CA LEU A 267 -4.39 -23.64 -11.23
C LEU A 267 -4.42 -25.11 -11.68
N ASP A 268 -5.59 -25.74 -11.60
CA ASP A 268 -5.77 -27.15 -11.95
C ASP A 268 -5.50 -27.38 -13.44
N TYR A 269 -6.03 -26.50 -14.29
CA TYR A 269 -5.74 -26.46 -15.73
C TYR A 269 -4.23 -26.35 -16.01
N ALA A 270 -3.54 -25.41 -15.37
CA ALA A 270 -2.14 -25.17 -15.64
C ALA A 270 -1.26 -26.32 -15.12
N LYS A 271 -1.60 -26.91 -13.98
CA LYS A 271 -0.93 -28.12 -13.49
C LYS A 271 -1.05 -29.27 -14.48
N GLU A 272 -2.26 -29.50 -15.00
CA GLU A 272 -2.50 -30.59 -15.95
C GLU A 272 -1.73 -30.39 -17.26
N VAL A 273 -1.79 -29.19 -17.85
CA VAL A 273 -1.04 -28.86 -19.08
C VAL A 273 0.47 -28.96 -18.86
N CYS A 274 0.96 -28.55 -17.70
CA CYS A 274 2.39 -28.60 -17.37
C CYS A 274 2.86 -29.97 -16.83
N GLY A 275 1.97 -30.96 -16.66
CA GLY A 275 2.31 -32.27 -16.08
C GLY A 275 2.78 -32.21 -14.62
N LEU A 276 2.26 -31.26 -13.83
CA LEU A 276 2.60 -31.07 -12.42
C LEU A 276 1.59 -31.77 -11.49
N PRO A 277 2.02 -32.24 -10.31
CA PRO A 277 1.15 -32.87 -9.31
C PRO A 277 0.20 -31.87 -8.63
#